data_AF-A0A164S763-F1
#
_entry.id   AF-A0A164S763-F1
#
_cell.length_a   1.000
_cell.length_b   1.000
_cell.length_c   1.000
_cell.angle_alpha   90.00
_cell.angle_beta   90.00
_cell.angle_gamma   90.00
#
_symmetry.space_group_name_H-M   'P 1'
#
loop_
_entity.id
_entity.type
_entity.pdbx_description
1 polymer ?
#
loop_
_entity_poly.entity_id
_entity_poly.type
_entity_poly.pdbx_seq_one_letter_code
_entity_poly.pdbx_strand_id
1 'polypeptide(L)'
;MSSSDSQDVPNSSGTFTFGTRLGLVFVVETASLSAVLVTSLLSYFAWQSIKSARRLRKWQWPSHIHIYFISLLCSDLIQAIGGIMDIMWIRDAGVVEGPYCTTQGVFKQMGDVGVALAILAIAVSTWGLIVRRWRGLSSPKFALSVVAAIWLFVILVTTVSIAVHHNKAQPYYGSTKYWCWIRSPTYLRDGIALEYGWLWLTALVNCFLYIPVVITLLQSQRRRPALDSVSTESDRTMQKMAFQMSLYPVIYMITITPISITRFIQFARPTHPPPFAVTAFASIMFSSSGTLNVLLFSITRPALIPRRTPVVEVHSPTTPMSNTIQWRRRNEAADLDEEDQWSMSKIPSPAKDSSSSSGGHF
;
A
#
# COMPACT_ATOMS: atom_id res chain seq x y z
N MET A 1 -2.51 -38.15 -48.35
CA MET A 1 -1.63 -37.05 -47.90
C MET A 1 -2.54 -36.00 -47.28
N SER A 2 -2.49 -35.86 -45.95
CA SER A 2 -3.45 -35.10 -45.17
C SER A 2 -3.33 -33.60 -45.42
N SER A 3 -4.44 -32.98 -45.78
CA SER A 3 -4.64 -31.54 -45.86
C SER A 3 -4.45 -30.92 -44.48
N SER A 4 -3.42 -30.09 -44.33
CA SER A 4 -3.21 -29.27 -43.14
C SER A 4 -4.10 -28.03 -43.24
N ASP A 5 -5.33 -28.16 -42.76
CA ASP A 5 -6.28 -27.07 -42.60
C ASP A 5 -5.71 -26.10 -41.55
N SER A 6 -5.02 -25.07 -42.02
CA SER A 6 -4.47 -24.01 -41.17
C SER A 6 -5.63 -23.09 -40.84
N GLN A 7 -6.39 -23.44 -39.79
CA GLN A 7 -7.45 -22.57 -39.29
C GLN A 7 -6.84 -21.21 -38.91
N ASP A 8 -7.12 -20.21 -39.74
CA ASP A 8 -6.67 -18.84 -39.59
C ASP A 8 -7.06 -18.33 -38.19
N VAL A 9 -6.03 -18.08 -37.39
CA VAL A 9 -6.09 -17.19 -36.23
C VAL A 9 -6.70 -15.87 -36.74
N PRO A 10 -7.79 -15.35 -36.15
CA PRO A 10 -8.45 -14.15 -36.66
C PRO A 10 -7.51 -12.95 -36.58
N ASN A 11 -6.85 -12.66 -37.70
CA ASN A 11 -5.96 -11.53 -37.88
C ASN A 11 -6.81 -10.29 -38.17
N SER A 12 -6.77 -9.32 -37.26
CA SER A 12 -7.50 -8.05 -37.44
C SER A 12 -6.62 -6.92 -37.99
N SER A 13 -5.41 -7.24 -38.46
CA SER A 13 -4.50 -6.26 -39.06
C SER A 13 -5.18 -5.46 -40.18
N GLY A 14 -4.93 -4.15 -40.20
CA GLY A 14 -5.54 -3.22 -41.16
C GLY A 14 -7.00 -2.83 -40.90
N THR A 15 -7.66 -3.37 -39.87
CA THR A 15 -9.07 -3.06 -39.58
C THR A 15 -9.29 -1.79 -38.75
N PHE A 16 -8.27 -1.31 -38.03
CA PHE A 16 -8.40 -0.14 -37.18
C PHE A 16 -8.46 1.15 -37.99
N THR A 17 -9.53 1.92 -37.77
CA THR A 17 -9.65 3.28 -38.30
C THR A 17 -8.62 4.22 -37.68
N PHE A 18 -8.37 5.36 -38.34
CA PHE A 18 -7.51 6.42 -37.79
C PHE A 18 -7.92 6.82 -36.36
N GLY A 19 -9.22 7.02 -36.10
CA GLY A 19 -9.72 7.34 -34.77
C GLY A 19 -9.45 6.26 -33.73
N THR A 20 -9.48 4.99 -34.13
CA THR A 20 -9.14 3.87 -33.24
C THR A 20 -7.67 3.92 -32.82
N ARG A 21 -6.79 4.09 -33.82
CA ARG A 21 -5.34 4.18 -33.61
C ARG A 21 -4.99 5.40 -32.75
N LEU A 22 -5.62 6.55 -32.99
CA LEU A 22 -5.42 7.77 -32.20
C LEU A 22 -5.82 7.58 -30.73
N GLY A 23 -6.96 6.92 -30.46
CA GLY A 23 -7.35 6.62 -29.07
C GLY A 23 -6.35 5.69 -28.38
N LEU A 24 -5.82 4.69 -29.08
CA LEU A 24 -4.77 3.82 -28.54
C LEU A 24 -3.44 4.57 -28.31
N VAL A 25 -3.08 5.56 -29.12
CA VAL A 25 -1.92 6.42 -28.87
C VAL A 25 -2.04 7.09 -27.50
N PHE A 26 -3.18 7.68 -27.17
CA PHE A 26 -3.38 8.31 -25.85
C PHE A 26 -3.30 7.30 -24.69
N VAL A 27 -3.77 6.07 -24.89
CA VAL A 27 -3.62 4.99 -23.91
C VAL A 27 -2.13 4.68 -23.69
N VAL A 28 -1.36 4.50 -24.77
CA VAL A 28 0.08 4.22 -24.71
C VAL A 28 0.86 5.38 -24.08
N GLU A 29 0.54 6.63 -24.41
CA GLU A 29 1.16 7.82 -23.80
C GLU A 29 0.90 7.88 -22.28
N THR A 30 -0.36 7.67 -21.88
CA THR A 30 -0.75 7.67 -20.47
C THR A 30 -0.08 6.53 -19.70
N ALA A 31 -0.05 5.33 -20.29
CA ALA A 31 0.63 4.18 -19.70
C ALA A 31 2.15 4.41 -19.60
N SER A 32 2.76 5.05 -20.59
CA SER A 32 4.18 5.42 -20.58
C SER A 32 4.49 6.43 -19.48
N LEU A 33 3.66 7.46 -19.32
CA LEU A 33 3.79 8.43 -18.22
C LEU A 33 3.69 7.73 -16.86
N SER A 34 2.71 6.84 -16.71
CA SER A 34 2.53 6.02 -15.50
C SER A 34 3.78 5.19 -15.21
N ALA A 35 4.30 4.45 -16.21
CA ALA A 35 5.51 3.65 -16.07
C ALA A 35 6.74 4.47 -15.66
N VAL A 36 6.95 5.64 -16.27
CA VAL A 36 8.07 6.54 -15.94
C VAL A 36 7.97 7.04 -14.50
N LEU A 37 6.80 7.51 -14.08
CA LEU A 37 6.60 8.05 -12.73
C LEU A 37 6.73 6.97 -11.66
N VAL A 38 6.10 5.81 -11.89
CA VAL A 38 6.17 4.65 -10.98
C VAL A 38 7.59 4.14 -10.86
N THR A 39 8.29 3.95 -11.99
CA THR A 39 9.69 3.51 -11.99
C THR A 39 10.58 4.51 -11.26
N SER A 40 10.42 5.80 -11.54
CA SER A 40 11.18 6.86 -10.87
C SER A 40 10.99 6.83 -9.36
N LEU A 41 9.77 6.62 -8.88
CA LEU A 41 9.47 6.53 -7.44
C LEU A 41 10.03 5.24 -6.82
N LEU A 42 9.92 4.09 -7.49
CA LEU A 42 10.52 2.83 -7.05
C LEU A 42 12.05 2.94 -6.97
N SER A 43 12.69 3.52 -7.98
CA SER A 43 14.14 3.79 -7.97
C SER A 43 14.53 4.73 -6.84
N TYR A 44 13.73 5.76 -6.56
CA TYR A 44 13.94 6.65 -5.43
C TYR A 44 13.88 5.91 -4.08
N PHE A 45 12.89 5.03 -3.86
CA PHE A 45 12.81 4.21 -2.64
C PHE A 45 13.99 3.25 -2.50
N ALA A 46 14.39 2.60 -3.59
CA ALA A 46 15.55 1.72 -3.61
C ALA A 46 16.83 2.48 -3.25
N TRP A 47 17.06 3.63 -3.90
CA TRP A 47 18.21 4.49 -3.65
C TRP A 47 18.25 4.98 -2.20
N GLN A 48 17.12 5.44 -1.66
CA GLN A 48 17.02 5.94 -0.29
C GLN A 48 17.28 4.83 0.73
N SER A 49 16.77 3.61 0.48
CA SER A 49 16.99 2.45 1.35
C SER A 49 18.47 2.04 1.37
N ILE A 50 19.12 1.98 0.20
CA ILE A 50 20.55 1.68 0.07
C ILE A 50 21.39 2.75 0.76
N LYS A 51 21.08 4.04 0.52
CA LYS A 51 21.78 5.17 1.12
C LYS A 51 21.65 5.17 2.65
N SER A 52 20.47 4.88 3.18
CA SER A 52 20.23 4.78 4.63
C SER A 52 21.01 3.60 5.24
N ALA A 53 20.94 2.43 4.62
CA ALA A 53 21.67 1.24 5.08
C ALA A 53 23.20 1.47 5.09
N ARG A 54 23.74 2.14 4.07
CA ARG A 54 25.17 2.50 4.01
C ARG A 54 25.57 3.50 5.10
N ARG A 55 24.74 4.51 5.37
CA ARG A 55 25.02 5.53 6.40
C ARG A 55 24.94 4.97 7.81
N LEU A 56 23.94 4.14 8.09
CA LEU A 56 23.68 3.62 9.44
C LEU A 56 24.36 2.27 9.72
N ARG A 57 25.05 1.67 8.73
CA ARG A 57 25.63 0.30 8.78
C ARG A 57 24.65 -0.78 9.26
N LYS A 58 23.34 -0.50 9.20
CA LYS A 58 22.27 -1.38 9.68
C LYS A 58 21.10 -1.28 8.73
N TRP A 59 20.53 -2.44 8.38
CA TRP A 59 19.32 -2.49 7.58
C TRP A 59 18.11 -2.09 8.44
N GLN A 60 17.45 -1.00 8.05
CA GLN A 60 16.19 -0.58 8.65
C GLN A 60 15.04 -1.19 7.85
N TRP A 61 14.17 -1.91 8.54
CA TRP A 61 12.99 -2.49 7.91
C TRP A 61 12.01 -1.39 7.50
N PRO A 62 11.47 -1.44 6.26
CA PRO A 62 10.42 -0.52 5.86
C PRO A 62 9.15 -0.74 6.70
N SER A 63 8.36 0.31 6.86
CA SER A 63 7.04 0.22 7.49
C SER A 63 6.12 -0.71 6.70
N HIS A 64 5.18 -1.39 7.37
CA HIS A 64 4.19 -2.26 6.74
C HIS A 64 3.40 -1.56 5.62
N ILE A 65 3.00 -0.29 5.79
CA ILE A 65 2.31 0.49 4.75
C ILE A 65 3.21 0.69 3.53
N HIS A 66 4.51 0.90 3.74
CA HIS A 66 5.46 1.07 2.65
C HIS A 66 5.63 -0.23 1.85
N ILE A 67 5.61 -1.39 2.51
CA ILE A 67 5.67 -2.70 1.84
C ILE A 67 4.45 -2.88 0.91
N TYR A 68 3.24 -2.62 1.40
CA TYR A 68 2.04 -2.70 0.55
C TYR A 68 2.07 -1.69 -0.60
N PHE A 69 2.54 -0.47 -0.33
CA PHE A 69 2.64 0.56 -1.35
C PHE A 69 3.68 0.23 -2.44
N ILE A 70 4.82 -0.37 -2.10
CA ILE A 70 5.77 -0.88 -3.09
C ILE A 70 5.11 -1.97 -3.94
N SER A 71 4.35 -2.89 -3.33
CA SER A 71 3.62 -3.92 -4.08
C SER A 71 2.58 -3.33 -5.03
N LEU A 72 1.88 -2.27 -4.60
CA LEU A 72 0.95 -1.52 -5.44
C LEU A 72 1.67 -0.93 -6.66
N LEU A 73 2.78 -0.22 -6.45
CA LEU A 73 3.59 0.38 -7.51
C LEU A 73 4.15 -0.67 -8.49
N CYS A 74 4.60 -1.83 -8.00
CA CYS A 74 5.03 -2.93 -8.87
C CYS A 74 3.88 -3.45 -9.73
N SER A 75 2.66 -3.50 -9.20
CA SER A 75 1.47 -3.92 -9.95
C SER A 75 1.05 -2.87 -10.98
N ASP A 76 1.08 -1.58 -10.61
CA ASP A 76 0.85 -0.46 -11.54
C ASP A 76 1.88 -0.47 -12.69
N LEU A 77 3.14 -0.83 -12.43
CA LEU A 77 4.16 -0.95 -13.47
C LEU A 77 3.83 -2.07 -14.46
N ILE A 78 3.42 -3.24 -13.96
CA ILE A 78 2.99 -4.38 -14.80
C ILE A 78 1.77 -4.00 -15.65
N GLN A 79 0.78 -3.34 -15.03
CA GLN A 79 -0.40 -2.82 -15.73
C GLN A 79 0.00 -1.83 -16.82
N ALA A 80 0.90 -0.89 -16.52
CA ALA A 80 1.40 0.09 -17.48
C ALA A 80 2.14 -0.57 -18.65
N ILE A 81 2.96 -1.59 -18.39
CA ILE A 81 3.60 -2.38 -19.45
C ILE A 81 2.55 -3.01 -20.36
N GLY A 82 1.50 -3.62 -19.81
CA GLY A 82 0.39 -4.18 -20.59
C GLY A 82 -0.32 -3.14 -21.47
N GLY A 83 -0.45 -1.90 -21.00
CA GLY A 83 -0.97 -0.76 -21.77
C GLY A 83 -0.01 -0.27 -22.86
N ILE A 84 1.28 -0.16 -22.58
CA ILE A 84 2.32 0.22 -23.56
C ILE A 84 2.37 -0.78 -24.72
N MET A 85 2.10 -2.06 -24.46
CA MET A 85 2.05 -3.09 -25.50
C MET A 85 0.99 -2.82 -26.59
N ASP A 86 0.01 -1.94 -26.35
CA ASP A 86 -0.94 -1.52 -27.39
C ASP A 86 -0.25 -0.79 -28.57
N ILE A 87 1.03 -0.40 -28.44
CA ILE A 87 1.84 0.18 -29.53
C ILE A 87 1.92 -0.72 -30.77
N MET A 88 1.96 -2.04 -30.58
CA MET A 88 1.99 -2.98 -31.69
C MET A 88 0.66 -2.97 -32.47
N TRP A 89 -0.46 -2.82 -31.76
CA TRP A 89 -1.78 -2.75 -32.37
C TRP A 89 -2.02 -1.43 -33.12
N ILE A 90 -1.34 -0.36 -32.71
CA ILE A 90 -1.30 0.92 -33.43
C ILE A 90 -0.52 0.78 -34.74
N ARG A 91 0.63 0.10 -34.69
CA ARG A 91 1.49 -0.14 -35.86
C ARG A 91 0.80 -1.03 -36.88
N ASP A 92 0.24 -2.16 -36.43
CA ASP A 92 -0.35 -3.18 -37.29
C ASP A 92 -1.80 -2.84 -37.70
N ALA A 93 -2.32 -1.70 -37.19
CA ALA A 93 -3.69 -1.24 -37.35
C ALA A 93 -4.71 -2.36 -37.04
N GLY A 94 -4.45 -3.11 -35.98
CA GLY A 94 -5.22 -4.29 -35.60
C GLY A 94 -4.48 -5.16 -34.59
N VAL A 95 -5.20 -6.09 -33.97
CA VAL A 95 -4.64 -7.09 -33.07
C VAL A 95 -4.28 -8.35 -33.84
N VAL A 96 -3.04 -8.79 -33.66
CA VAL A 96 -2.50 -10.06 -34.19
C VAL A 96 -2.30 -11.01 -33.02
N GLU A 97 -2.99 -12.15 -33.01
CA GLU A 97 -2.81 -13.12 -31.92
C GLU A 97 -1.49 -13.88 -32.05
N GLY A 98 -0.97 -14.34 -30.91
CA GLY A 98 0.33 -14.98 -30.80
C GLY A 98 0.96 -14.74 -29.43
N PRO A 99 2.25 -15.07 -29.25
CA PRO A 99 2.92 -14.94 -27.95
C PRO A 99 2.89 -13.52 -27.38
N TYR A 100 2.97 -12.50 -28.24
CA TYR A 100 2.89 -11.10 -27.84
C TYR A 100 1.51 -10.76 -27.25
N CYS A 101 0.44 -11.22 -27.92
CA CYS A 101 -0.94 -11.06 -27.48
C CYS A 101 -1.19 -11.77 -26.13
N THR A 102 -0.73 -13.02 -26.00
CA THR A 102 -0.82 -13.77 -24.75
C THR A 102 -0.09 -13.07 -23.62
N THR A 103 1.13 -12.60 -23.88
CA THR A 103 1.94 -11.85 -22.91
C THR A 103 1.20 -10.60 -22.46
N GLN A 104 0.62 -9.83 -23.39
CA GLN A 104 -0.16 -8.65 -23.03
C GLN A 104 -1.33 -8.99 -22.11
N GLY A 105 -2.08 -10.06 -22.41
CA GLY A 105 -3.20 -10.51 -21.58
C GLY A 105 -2.77 -10.84 -20.15
N VAL A 106 -1.64 -11.54 -20.00
CA VAL A 106 -1.04 -11.85 -18.69
C VAL A 106 -0.65 -10.59 -17.93
N PHE A 107 0.05 -9.64 -18.58
CA PHE A 107 0.46 -8.39 -17.93
C PHE A 107 -0.76 -7.56 -17.50
N LYS A 108 -1.79 -7.43 -18.35
CA LYS A 108 -3.03 -6.72 -18.00
C LYS A 108 -3.70 -7.38 -16.78
N GLN A 109 -3.98 -8.68 -16.83
CA GLN A 109 -4.65 -9.37 -15.72
C GLN A 109 -3.82 -9.35 -14.41
N MET A 110 -2.52 -9.62 -14.49
CA MET A 110 -1.64 -9.65 -13.31
C MET A 110 -1.51 -8.27 -12.66
N GLY A 111 -1.35 -7.21 -13.48
CA GLY A 111 -1.29 -5.83 -13.01
C GLY A 111 -2.60 -5.38 -12.36
N ASP A 112 -3.72 -5.59 -13.06
CA ASP A 112 -5.05 -5.13 -12.63
C ASP A 112 -5.48 -5.77 -11.31
N VAL A 113 -5.35 -7.10 -11.19
CA VAL A 113 -5.69 -7.83 -9.96
C VAL A 113 -4.68 -7.53 -8.85
N GLY A 114 -3.39 -7.37 -9.18
CA GLY A 114 -2.36 -6.99 -8.22
C GLY A 114 -2.62 -5.63 -7.58
N VAL A 115 -2.99 -4.63 -8.38
CA VAL A 115 -3.39 -3.29 -7.90
C VAL A 115 -4.59 -3.40 -6.96
N ALA A 116 -5.64 -4.12 -7.37
CA ALA A 116 -6.84 -4.30 -6.54
C ALA A 116 -6.52 -4.90 -5.17
N LEU A 117 -5.81 -6.03 -5.15
CA LEU A 117 -5.47 -6.73 -3.90
C LEU A 117 -4.50 -5.93 -3.01
N ALA A 118 -3.56 -5.18 -3.60
CA ALA A 118 -2.68 -4.30 -2.83
C ALA A 118 -3.47 -3.16 -2.16
N ILE A 119 -4.42 -2.54 -2.87
CA ILE A 119 -5.30 -1.50 -2.29
C ILE A 119 -6.17 -2.09 -1.18
N LEU A 120 -6.73 -3.29 -1.37
CA LEU A 120 -7.48 -3.99 -0.33
C LEU A 120 -6.63 -4.23 0.93
N ALA A 121 -5.38 -4.67 0.76
CA ALA A 121 -4.46 -4.90 1.88
C ALA A 121 -4.12 -3.61 2.64
N ILE A 122 -3.93 -2.49 1.92
CA ILE A 122 -3.77 -1.16 2.52
C ILE A 122 -5.02 -0.81 3.33
N ALA A 123 -6.21 -0.94 2.75
CA ALA A 123 -7.48 -0.61 3.40
C ALA A 123 -7.73 -1.38 4.69
N VAL A 124 -7.55 -2.71 4.65
CA VAL A 124 -7.72 -3.60 5.81
C VAL A 124 -6.70 -3.24 6.90
N SER A 125 -5.46 -2.98 6.52
CA SER A 125 -4.40 -2.59 7.48
C SER A 125 -4.69 -1.24 8.13
N THR A 126 -5.08 -0.25 7.34
CA THR A 126 -5.46 1.08 7.82
C THR A 126 -6.66 1.02 8.75
N TRP A 127 -7.73 0.31 8.36
CA TRP A 127 -8.92 0.13 9.19
C TRP A 127 -8.61 -0.61 10.49
N GLY A 128 -7.88 -1.73 10.41
CA GLY A 128 -7.51 -2.54 11.57
C GLY A 128 -6.67 -1.76 12.59
N LEU A 129 -5.74 -0.94 12.12
CA LEU A 129 -4.89 -0.13 13.00
C LEU A 129 -5.62 1.05 13.64
N ILE A 130 -6.51 1.73 12.91
CA ILE A 130 -7.14 2.96 13.38
C ILE A 130 -8.41 2.67 14.17
N VAL A 131 -9.30 1.87 13.60
CA VAL A 131 -10.63 1.61 14.15
C VAL A 131 -10.55 0.53 15.22
N ARG A 132 -9.84 -0.56 14.92
CA ARG A 132 -9.74 -1.73 15.82
C ARG A 132 -8.50 -1.74 16.71
N ARG A 133 -7.53 -0.85 16.46
CA ARG A 133 -6.24 -0.78 17.19
C ARG A 133 -5.47 -2.10 17.19
N TRP A 134 -5.58 -2.89 16.13
CA TRP A 134 -4.89 -4.17 15.96
C TRP A 134 -3.40 -3.96 15.70
N ARG A 135 -2.59 -3.95 16.75
CA ARG A 135 -1.13 -3.75 16.66
C ARG A 135 -0.42 -4.82 15.82
N GLY A 136 -0.95 -6.04 15.74
CA GLY A 136 -0.35 -7.12 14.95
C GLY A 136 -0.20 -6.79 13.46
N LEU A 137 -1.10 -6.00 12.87
CA LEU A 137 -1.06 -5.61 11.45
C LEU A 137 0.07 -4.62 11.13
N SER A 138 0.67 -3.99 12.15
CA SER A 138 1.80 -3.09 11.97
C SER A 138 3.14 -3.81 11.72
N SER A 139 3.17 -5.13 11.87
CA SER A 139 4.37 -5.96 11.69
C SER A 139 4.80 -6.02 10.22
N PRO A 140 6.04 -5.61 9.88
CA PRO A 140 6.57 -5.73 8.52
C PRO A 140 6.60 -7.17 7.99
N LYS A 141 6.81 -8.16 8.87
CA LYS A 141 6.81 -9.59 8.49
C LYS A 141 5.43 -10.05 8.06
N PHE A 142 4.39 -9.59 8.77
CA PHE A 142 3.01 -9.88 8.39
C PHE A 142 2.68 -9.26 7.03
N ALA A 143 3.04 -8.00 6.82
CA ALA A 143 2.84 -7.33 5.52
C ALA A 143 3.57 -8.06 4.37
N LEU A 144 4.80 -8.51 4.59
CA LEU A 144 5.53 -9.30 3.60
C LEU A 144 4.83 -10.62 3.29
N SER A 145 4.28 -11.31 4.29
CA SER A 145 3.52 -12.55 4.07
C SER A 145 2.24 -12.33 3.26
N VAL A 146 1.52 -11.22 3.51
CA VAL A 146 0.33 -10.84 2.75
C VAL A 146 0.71 -10.49 1.31
N VAL A 147 1.75 -9.69 1.10
CA VAL A 147 2.26 -9.38 -0.25
C VAL A 147 2.67 -10.65 -0.98
N ALA A 148 3.40 -11.56 -0.34
CA ALA A 148 3.78 -12.84 -0.94
C ALA A 148 2.55 -13.67 -1.34
N ALA A 149 1.50 -13.69 -0.51
CA ALA A 149 0.25 -14.36 -0.83
C ALA A 149 -0.48 -13.73 -2.03
N ILE A 150 -0.47 -12.39 -2.13
CA ILE A 150 -1.04 -11.66 -3.29
C ILE A 150 -0.30 -12.04 -4.57
N TRP A 151 1.03 -11.98 -4.57
CA TRP A 151 1.84 -12.34 -5.75
C TRP A 151 1.66 -13.80 -6.14
N LEU A 152 1.68 -14.70 -5.16
CA LEU A 152 1.40 -16.11 -5.40
C LEU A 152 0.02 -16.29 -6.04
N PHE A 153 -1.00 -15.62 -5.52
CA PHE A 153 -2.35 -15.69 -6.06
C PHE A 153 -2.43 -15.19 -7.52
N VAL A 154 -1.89 -14.00 -7.84
CA VAL A 154 -1.98 -13.45 -9.20
C VAL A 154 -1.16 -14.26 -10.21
N ILE A 155 -0.01 -14.80 -9.81
CA ILE A 155 0.79 -15.70 -10.64
C ILE A 155 0.05 -17.01 -10.86
N LEU A 156 -0.54 -17.61 -9.81
CA LEU A 156 -1.31 -18.84 -9.94
C LEU A 156 -2.54 -18.65 -10.83
N VAL A 157 -3.32 -17.58 -10.64
CA VAL A 157 -4.50 -17.30 -11.47
C VAL A 157 -4.12 -17.18 -12.94
N THR A 158 -3.07 -16.44 -13.27
CA THR A 158 -2.66 -16.25 -14.68
C THR A 158 -2.05 -17.51 -15.30
N THR A 159 -1.22 -18.25 -14.55
CA THR A 159 -0.56 -19.47 -15.04
C THR A 159 -1.52 -20.66 -15.15
N VAL A 160 -2.37 -20.89 -14.15
CA VAL A 160 -3.40 -21.94 -14.17
C VAL A 160 -4.40 -21.69 -15.29
N SER A 161 -4.79 -20.43 -15.53
CA SER A 161 -5.71 -20.10 -16.63
C SER A 161 -5.16 -20.52 -17.99
N ILE A 162 -3.85 -20.31 -18.22
CA ILE A 162 -3.15 -20.79 -19.43
C ILE A 162 -3.05 -22.32 -19.45
N ALA A 163 -2.66 -22.92 -18.31
CA ALA A 163 -2.40 -24.36 -18.21
C ALA A 163 -3.66 -25.21 -18.41
N VAL A 164 -4.80 -24.77 -17.87
CA VAL A 164 -6.09 -25.47 -18.01
C VAL A 164 -6.63 -25.34 -19.44
N HIS A 165 -6.40 -24.21 -20.10
CA HIS A 165 -6.88 -23.92 -21.45
C HIS A 165 -5.76 -24.04 -22.48
N HIS A 166 -5.00 -25.14 -22.43
CA HIS A 166 -3.80 -25.37 -23.25
C HIS A 166 -4.08 -25.60 -24.76
N ASN A 167 -5.29 -25.33 -25.23
CA ASN A 167 -5.66 -25.52 -26.62
C ASN A 167 -4.93 -24.49 -27.50
N LYS A 168 -3.94 -24.95 -28.27
CA LYS A 168 -3.14 -24.09 -29.16
C LYS A 168 -3.98 -23.41 -30.25
N ALA A 169 -5.10 -24.01 -30.65
CA ALA A 169 -5.99 -23.42 -31.66
C ALA A 169 -6.85 -22.28 -31.10
N GLN A 170 -7.08 -22.25 -29.78
CA GLN A 170 -7.89 -21.23 -29.10
C GLN A 170 -7.21 -20.86 -27.78
N PRO A 171 -6.15 -20.02 -27.81
CA PRO A 171 -5.45 -19.61 -26.61
C PRO A 171 -6.40 -18.86 -25.66
N TYR A 172 -6.21 -19.06 -24.36
CA TYR A 172 -7.03 -18.43 -23.31
C TYR A 172 -7.05 -16.90 -23.41
N TYR A 173 -5.87 -16.30 -23.59
CA TYR A 173 -5.73 -14.89 -23.90
C TYR A 173 -5.71 -14.72 -25.42
N GLY A 174 -6.58 -13.86 -25.94
CA GLY A 174 -6.70 -13.57 -27.36
C GLY A 174 -7.29 -12.19 -27.61
N SER A 175 -7.59 -11.88 -28.87
CA SER A 175 -8.10 -10.57 -29.26
C SER A 175 -9.49 -10.31 -28.68
N THR A 176 -9.66 -9.18 -27.99
CA THR A 176 -10.95 -8.67 -27.52
C THR A 176 -11.36 -7.38 -28.21
N LYS A 177 -11.12 -7.34 -29.53
CA LYS A 177 -11.26 -6.22 -30.48
C LYS A 177 -10.06 -5.28 -30.52
N TYR A 178 -9.76 -4.59 -29.42
CA TYR A 178 -8.77 -3.51 -29.43
C TYR A 178 -7.42 -3.90 -28.82
N TRP A 179 -7.42 -4.93 -27.97
CA TRP A 179 -6.25 -5.45 -27.28
C TRP A 179 -6.47 -6.90 -26.90
N CYS A 180 -5.41 -7.53 -26.40
CA CYS A 180 -5.46 -8.91 -25.95
C CYS A 180 -5.87 -9.04 -24.49
N TRP A 181 -6.82 -9.94 -24.24
CA TRP A 181 -7.38 -10.24 -22.93
C TRP A 181 -8.06 -11.62 -22.96
N ILE A 182 -8.70 -12.03 -21.87
CA ILE A 182 -9.47 -13.29 -21.77
C ILE A 182 -10.53 -13.35 -22.90
N ARG A 183 -10.40 -14.34 -23.79
CA ARG A 183 -11.22 -14.43 -25.02
C ARG A 183 -12.55 -15.17 -24.82
N SER A 184 -13.46 -15.03 -25.77
CA SER A 184 -14.66 -15.87 -25.91
C SER A 184 -14.32 -17.33 -26.16
N PRO A 185 -15.06 -18.29 -25.57
CA PRO A 185 -16.30 -18.14 -24.79
C PRO A 185 -16.13 -17.95 -23.27
N THR A 186 -14.91 -18.05 -22.74
CA THR A 186 -14.66 -18.00 -21.29
C THR A 186 -14.66 -16.58 -20.70
N TYR A 187 -14.61 -15.53 -21.53
CA TYR A 187 -14.54 -14.13 -21.09
C TYR A 187 -15.57 -13.72 -20.04
N LEU A 188 -16.80 -14.26 -20.10
CA LEU A 188 -17.85 -13.85 -19.16
C LEU A 188 -17.60 -14.48 -17.78
N ARG A 189 -17.44 -15.81 -17.75
CA ARG A 189 -17.26 -16.55 -16.49
C ARG A 189 -15.92 -16.21 -15.85
N ASP A 190 -14.84 -16.40 -16.59
CA ASP A 190 -13.49 -16.31 -16.07
C ASP A 190 -13.06 -14.85 -15.93
N GLY A 191 -13.47 -13.98 -16.86
CA GLY A 191 -13.21 -12.55 -16.76
C GLY A 191 -13.91 -11.88 -15.58
N ILE A 192 -15.14 -12.29 -15.25
CA ILE A 192 -15.81 -11.82 -14.03
C ILE A 192 -15.14 -12.46 -12.80
N ALA A 193 -14.92 -13.77 -12.77
CA ALA A 193 -14.43 -14.44 -11.56
C ALA A 193 -12.96 -14.11 -11.22
N LEU A 194 -12.11 -13.95 -12.23
CA LEU A 194 -10.65 -13.88 -12.07
C LEU A 194 -10.08 -12.48 -12.24
N GLU A 195 -10.89 -11.50 -12.66
CA GLU A 195 -10.48 -10.09 -12.75
C GLU A 195 -11.52 -9.17 -12.13
N TYR A 196 -12.63 -8.89 -12.83
CA TYR A 196 -13.58 -7.84 -12.39
C TYR A 196 -14.19 -8.11 -11.02
N GLY A 197 -14.38 -9.37 -10.64
CA GLY A 197 -14.88 -9.77 -9.33
C GLY A 197 -13.96 -9.29 -8.21
N TRP A 198 -12.64 -9.39 -8.38
CA TRP A 198 -11.66 -8.89 -7.41
C TRP A 198 -11.59 -7.36 -7.39
N LEU A 199 -11.72 -6.73 -8.56
CA LEU A 199 -11.75 -5.27 -8.68
C LEU A 199 -12.96 -4.69 -7.93
N TRP A 200 -14.14 -5.22 -8.19
CA TRP A 200 -15.38 -4.75 -7.54
C TRP A 200 -15.50 -5.18 -6.09
N LEU A 201 -15.03 -6.38 -5.72
CA LEU A 201 -14.92 -6.79 -4.31
C LEU A 201 -14.05 -5.80 -3.54
N THR A 202 -12.88 -5.47 -4.08
CA THR A 202 -11.97 -4.48 -3.51
C THR A 202 -12.66 -3.14 -3.37
N ALA A 203 -13.31 -2.64 -4.42
CA ALA A 203 -14.04 -1.38 -4.39
C ALA A 203 -15.10 -1.33 -3.27
N LEU A 204 -15.96 -2.34 -3.20
CA LEU A 204 -17.03 -2.42 -2.19
C LEU A 204 -16.46 -2.47 -0.77
N VAL A 205 -15.49 -3.36 -0.52
CA VAL A 205 -14.86 -3.49 0.80
C VAL A 205 -14.14 -2.20 1.18
N ASN A 206 -13.46 -1.52 0.25
CA ASN A 206 -12.85 -0.22 0.50
C ASN A 206 -13.89 0.81 0.94
N CYS A 207 -15.02 0.93 0.23
CA CYS A 207 -16.09 1.84 0.63
C CYS A 207 -16.55 1.58 2.07
N PHE A 208 -16.80 0.32 2.43
CA PHE A 208 -17.24 -0.04 3.79
C PHE A 208 -16.18 0.19 4.86
N LEU A 209 -14.91 -0.09 4.59
CA LEU A 209 -13.82 0.06 5.57
C LEU A 209 -13.42 1.53 5.79
N TYR A 210 -13.50 2.38 4.76
CA TYR A 210 -13.09 3.78 4.90
C TYR A 210 -14.12 4.67 5.59
N ILE A 211 -15.41 4.33 5.56
CA ILE A 211 -16.47 5.05 6.31
C ILE A 211 -16.11 5.17 7.81
N PRO A 212 -15.88 4.07 8.56
CA PRO A 212 -15.51 4.15 9.98
C PRO A 212 -14.12 4.75 10.21
N VAL A 213 -13.18 4.61 9.25
CA VAL A 213 -11.87 5.28 9.33
C VAL A 213 -12.05 6.80 9.33
N VAL A 214 -12.82 7.35 8.40
CA VAL A 214 -13.07 8.80 8.34
C VAL A 214 -13.79 9.27 9.60
N ILE A 215 -14.82 8.55 10.06
CA ILE A 215 -15.55 8.91 11.29
C ILE A 215 -14.60 8.96 12.51
N THR A 216 -13.78 7.92 12.70
CA THR A 216 -12.84 7.86 13.84
C THR A 216 -11.76 8.95 13.77
N LEU A 217 -11.29 9.30 12.57
CA LEU A 217 -10.36 10.40 12.37
C LEU A 217 -10.99 11.76 12.71
N LEU A 218 -12.21 12.03 12.22
CA LEU A 218 -12.94 13.27 12.50
C LEU A 218 -13.26 13.41 14.00
N GLN A 219 -13.69 12.33 14.64
CA GLN A 219 -13.93 12.31 16.09
C GLN A 219 -12.64 12.57 16.87
N SER A 220 -11.53 11.97 16.45
CA SER A 220 -10.25 12.19 17.13
C SER A 220 -9.74 13.61 16.96
N GLN A 221 -9.98 14.28 15.84
CA GLN A 221 -9.65 15.70 15.68
C GLN A 221 -10.52 16.59 16.58
N ARG A 222 -11.83 16.31 16.64
CA ARG A 222 -12.78 17.10 17.44
C ARG A 222 -12.57 16.97 18.95
N ARG A 223 -12.09 15.81 19.43
CA ARG A 223 -11.85 15.53 20.85
C ARG A 223 -10.51 16.07 21.39
N ARG A 224 -9.67 16.72 20.57
CA ARG A 224 -8.40 17.31 21.05
C ARG A 224 -8.69 18.62 21.80
N PRO A 225 -8.57 18.67 23.14
CA PRO A 225 -8.58 19.95 23.85
C PRO A 225 -7.28 20.69 23.51
N ALA A 226 -7.29 22.02 23.52
CA ALA A 226 -6.11 22.85 23.27
C ALA A 226 -4.97 22.65 24.29
N LEU A 227 -5.16 21.83 25.33
CA LEU A 227 -4.27 21.70 26.49
C LEU A 227 -3.54 20.35 26.63
N ASP A 228 -3.78 19.35 25.78
CA ASP A 228 -3.09 18.05 25.90
C ASP A 228 -1.85 18.01 24.98
N SER A 229 -0.73 18.49 25.50
CA SER A 229 0.61 18.43 24.89
C SER A 229 1.20 17.00 24.81
N VAL A 230 0.49 15.99 25.31
CA VAL A 230 0.94 14.58 25.37
C VAL A 230 0.31 13.72 24.26
N SER A 231 0.10 14.27 23.06
CA SER A 231 -0.09 13.42 21.87
C SER A 231 1.26 13.17 21.23
N THR A 232 1.71 11.92 21.18
CA THR A 232 3.01 11.58 20.56
C THR A 232 3.02 12.06 19.11
N GLU A 233 4.16 12.56 18.63
CA GLU A 233 4.35 12.98 17.24
C GLU A 233 3.96 11.85 16.25
N SER A 234 4.16 10.61 16.68
CA SER A 234 3.74 9.37 15.99
C SER A 234 2.24 9.34 15.71
N ASP A 235 1.38 9.65 16.69
CA ASP A 235 -0.08 9.59 16.54
C ASP A 235 -0.61 10.66 15.57
N ARG A 236 -0.06 11.88 15.62
CA ARG A 236 -0.42 12.95 14.69
C ARG A 236 -0.02 12.59 13.26
N THR A 237 1.15 11.98 13.09
CA THR A 237 1.64 11.57 11.78
C THR A 237 0.81 10.41 11.24
N MET A 238 0.47 9.42 12.05
CA MET A 238 -0.40 8.30 11.68
C MET A 238 -1.81 8.75 11.27
N GLN A 239 -2.40 9.73 11.96
CA GLN A 239 -3.71 10.30 11.58
C GLN A 239 -3.67 11.08 10.27
N LYS A 240 -2.61 11.87 10.03
CA LYS A 240 -2.40 12.54 8.74
C LYS A 240 -2.26 11.53 7.61
N MET A 241 -1.43 10.50 7.82
CA MET A 241 -1.26 9.40 6.86
C MET A 241 -2.62 8.74 6.57
N ALA A 242 -3.41 8.45 7.60
CA ALA A 242 -4.71 7.80 7.46
C ALA A 242 -5.76 8.60 6.69
N PHE A 243 -5.88 9.90 6.99
CA PHE A 243 -6.77 10.80 6.25
C PHE A 243 -6.36 10.90 4.78
N GLN A 244 -5.06 10.92 4.54
CA GLN A 244 -4.52 10.91 3.18
C GLN A 244 -4.73 9.57 2.47
N MET A 245 -4.71 8.46 3.20
CA MET A 245 -5.03 7.14 2.65
C MET A 245 -6.51 7.03 2.22
N SER A 246 -7.42 7.88 2.73
CA SER A 246 -8.84 7.85 2.32
C SER A 246 -9.10 8.34 0.89
N LEU A 247 -8.09 8.87 0.21
CA LEU A 247 -8.18 9.24 -1.21
C LEU A 247 -7.91 8.06 -2.15
N TYR A 248 -7.22 7.00 -1.71
CA TYR A 248 -6.97 5.81 -2.54
C TYR A 248 -8.27 5.15 -3.04
N PRO A 249 -9.31 4.92 -2.20
CA PRO A 249 -10.58 4.37 -2.65
C PRO A 249 -11.27 5.23 -3.71
N VAL A 250 -11.23 6.55 -3.56
CA VAL A 250 -11.90 7.48 -4.48
C VAL A 250 -11.23 7.44 -5.85
N ILE A 251 -9.89 7.54 -5.86
CA ILE A 251 -9.11 7.42 -7.09
C ILE A 251 -9.32 6.05 -7.73
N TYR A 252 -9.29 4.98 -6.94
CA TYR A 252 -9.54 3.63 -7.42
C TYR A 252 -10.92 3.50 -8.08
N MET A 253 -11.98 4.02 -7.45
CA MET A 253 -13.32 4.02 -8.04
C MET A 253 -13.38 4.78 -9.36
N ILE A 254 -12.72 5.94 -9.44
CA ILE A 254 -12.67 6.77 -10.65
C ILE A 254 -11.96 6.04 -11.80
N THR A 255 -10.88 5.30 -11.51
CA THR A 255 -10.11 4.60 -12.54
C THR A 255 -10.78 3.30 -13.00
N ILE A 256 -11.33 2.49 -12.10
CA ILE A 256 -11.90 1.17 -12.47
C ILE A 256 -13.30 1.24 -13.07
N THR A 257 -14.11 2.23 -12.67
CA THR A 257 -15.55 2.22 -12.98
C THR A 257 -15.81 2.40 -14.47
N PRO A 258 -15.19 3.39 -15.16
CA PRO A 258 -15.42 3.59 -16.58
C PRO A 258 -15.06 2.35 -17.41
N ILE A 259 -13.90 1.72 -17.13
CA ILE A 259 -13.44 0.54 -17.87
C ILE A 259 -14.31 -0.68 -17.58
N SER A 260 -14.77 -0.85 -16.33
CA SER A 260 -15.69 -1.94 -15.98
C SER A 260 -17.02 -1.80 -16.70
N ILE A 261 -17.58 -0.59 -16.80
CA ILE A 261 -18.85 -0.34 -17.48
C ILE A 261 -18.75 -0.70 -18.97
N THR A 262 -17.71 -0.23 -19.66
CA THR A 262 -17.55 -0.52 -21.10
C THR A 262 -17.40 -2.02 -21.35
N ARG A 263 -16.71 -2.72 -20.45
CA ARG A 263 -16.48 -4.16 -20.54
C ARG A 263 -17.72 -4.98 -20.21
N PHE A 264 -18.48 -4.60 -19.19
CA PHE A 264 -19.77 -5.24 -18.90
C PHE A 264 -20.79 -5.05 -20.03
N ILE A 265 -20.84 -3.87 -20.66
CA ILE A 265 -21.68 -3.67 -21.86
C ILE A 265 -21.20 -4.59 -22.99
N GLN A 266 -19.88 -4.67 -23.22
CA GLN A 266 -19.31 -5.57 -24.24
C GLN A 266 -19.66 -7.04 -23.98
N PHE A 267 -19.71 -7.47 -22.72
CA PHE A 267 -20.07 -8.84 -22.35
C PHE A 267 -21.55 -9.13 -22.47
N ALA A 268 -22.40 -8.21 -22.03
CA ALA A 268 -23.86 -8.36 -22.04
C ALA A 268 -24.46 -8.16 -23.44
N ARG A 269 -23.84 -7.34 -24.30
CA ARG A 269 -24.30 -7.03 -25.65
C ARG A 269 -23.15 -7.13 -26.67
N PRO A 270 -22.68 -8.35 -27.01
CA PRO A 270 -21.55 -8.52 -27.93
C PRO A 270 -21.76 -7.91 -29.32
N THR A 271 -23.02 -7.87 -29.78
CA THR A 271 -23.44 -7.31 -31.08
C THR A 271 -23.56 -5.78 -31.09
N HIS A 272 -23.70 -5.15 -29.93
CA HIS A 272 -23.81 -3.69 -29.77
C HIS A 272 -22.79 -3.19 -28.74
N PRO A 273 -21.48 -3.27 -29.06
CA PRO A 273 -20.42 -2.79 -28.16
C PRO A 273 -20.51 -1.27 -27.97
N PRO A 274 -19.94 -0.74 -26.87
CA PRO A 274 -19.85 0.71 -26.68
C PRO A 274 -19.02 1.35 -27.81
N PRO A 275 -19.31 2.61 -28.17
CA PRO A 275 -18.49 3.36 -29.11
C PRO A 275 -17.03 3.40 -28.65
N PHE A 276 -16.09 3.25 -29.58
CA PHE A 276 -14.66 3.17 -29.24
C PHE A 276 -14.18 4.39 -28.45
N ALA A 277 -14.67 5.60 -28.73
CA ALA A 277 -14.28 6.81 -27.99
C ALA A 277 -14.53 6.68 -26.47
N VAL A 278 -15.64 6.04 -26.07
CA VAL A 278 -15.96 5.79 -24.65
C VAL A 278 -15.00 4.76 -24.05
N THR A 279 -14.72 3.70 -24.81
CA THR A 279 -13.75 2.67 -24.43
C THR A 279 -12.33 3.25 -24.29
N ALA A 280 -11.91 4.10 -25.22
CA ALA A 280 -10.61 4.76 -25.19
C ALA A 280 -10.48 5.69 -23.97
N PHE A 281 -11.49 6.53 -23.70
CA PHE A 281 -11.52 7.37 -22.50
C PHE A 281 -11.42 6.53 -21.22
N ALA A 282 -12.19 5.45 -21.14
CA ALA A 282 -12.16 4.53 -20.00
C ALA A 282 -10.78 3.88 -19.83
N SER A 283 -10.15 3.45 -20.92
CA SER A 283 -8.79 2.89 -20.90
C SER A 283 -7.75 3.94 -20.49
N ILE A 284 -7.85 5.19 -20.93
CA ILE A 284 -6.96 6.28 -20.52
C ILE A 284 -7.07 6.51 -18.99
N MET A 285 -8.29 6.60 -18.46
CA MET A 285 -8.51 6.71 -17.01
C MET A 285 -7.90 5.54 -16.25
N PHE A 286 -8.10 4.32 -16.75
CA PHE A 286 -7.54 3.13 -16.11
C PHE A 286 -6.00 3.08 -16.17
N SER A 287 -5.40 3.38 -17.32
CA SER A 287 -3.94 3.46 -17.49
C SER A 287 -3.27 4.58 -16.68
N SER A 288 -4.04 5.58 -16.23
CA SER A 288 -3.55 6.65 -15.34
C SER A 288 -3.43 6.23 -13.87
N SER A 289 -3.82 4.99 -13.49
CA SER A 289 -3.76 4.47 -12.12
C SER A 289 -2.43 4.75 -11.42
N GLY A 290 -1.32 4.31 -12.01
CA GLY A 290 0.01 4.51 -11.42
C GLY A 290 0.40 5.99 -11.28
N THR A 291 0.07 6.83 -12.27
CA THR A 291 0.26 8.29 -12.16
C THR A 291 -0.50 8.88 -10.99
N LEU A 292 -1.78 8.52 -10.82
CA LEU A 292 -2.61 9.01 -9.72
C LEU A 292 -2.11 8.48 -8.36
N ASN A 293 -1.66 7.23 -8.28
CA ASN A 293 -1.06 6.66 -7.07
C ASN A 293 0.26 7.34 -6.69
N VAL A 294 1.12 7.66 -7.67
CA VAL A 294 2.37 8.41 -7.46
C VAL A 294 2.10 9.85 -7.04
N LEU A 295 1.14 10.52 -7.70
CA LEU A 295 0.73 11.88 -7.35
C LEU A 295 0.18 11.92 -5.93
N LEU A 296 -0.71 10.99 -5.59
CA LEU A 296 -1.25 10.85 -4.25
C LEU A 296 -0.13 10.62 -3.24
N PHE A 297 0.81 9.72 -3.51
CA PHE A 297 1.96 9.53 -2.63
C PHE A 297 2.78 10.81 -2.45
N SER A 298 3.06 11.54 -3.53
CA SER A 298 3.87 12.75 -3.52
C SER A 298 3.23 13.88 -2.71
N ILE A 299 1.91 14.06 -2.84
CA ILE A 299 1.14 15.06 -2.08
C ILE A 299 1.03 14.65 -0.60
N THR A 300 0.98 13.35 -0.31
CA THR A 300 0.69 12.84 1.03
C THR A 300 1.95 12.64 1.89
N ARG A 301 3.12 12.45 1.27
CA ARG A 301 4.40 12.21 1.97
C ARG A 301 5.49 13.24 1.68
N PRO A 302 5.23 14.57 1.76
CA PRO A 302 6.27 15.57 1.51
C PRO A 302 7.41 15.54 2.54
N ALA A 303 7.22 14.88 3.70
CA ALA A 303 8.27 14.71 4.72
C ALA A 303 9.35 13.67 4.34
N LEU A 304 9.14 12.86 3.30
CA LEU A 304 10.19 12.01 2.72
C LEU A 304 11.01 12.76 1.66
N ILE A 305 10.51 13.90 1.15
CA ILE A 305 11.32 14.87 0.42
C ILE A 305 12.15 15.61 1.49
N PRO A 306 13.49 15.58 1.44
CA PRO A 306 14.31 16.09 2.52
C PRO A 306 14.06 17.58 2.78
N ARG A 307 13.25 17.90 3.79
CA ARG A 307 13.42 19.17 4.50
C ARG A 307 14.66 18.96 5.35
N ARG A 308 15.74 19.67 5.03
CA ARG A 308 16.87 19.84 5.96
C ARG A 308 16.26 20.23 7.30
N THR A 309 16.26 19.33 8.27
CA THR A 309 16.27 19.79 9.66
C THR A 309 17.55 20.60 9.75
N PRO A 310 17.49 21.93 10.04
CA PRO A 310 18.70 22.60 10.47
C PRO A 310 19.22 21.76 11.63
N VAL A 311 20.49 21.38 11.53
CA VAL A 311 21.22 20.89 12.68
C VAL A 311 21.04 22.00 13.72
N VAL A 312 20.16 21.79 14.68
CA VAL A 312 20.23 22.55 15.91
C VAL A 312 21.55 22.05 16.48
N GLU A 313 22.60 22.81 16.24
CA GLU A 313 23.77 22.77 17.10
C GLU A 313 23.21 22.91 18.49
N VAL A 314 23.17 21.80 19.23
CA VAL A 314 23.14 21.86 20.66
C VAL A 314 24.49 22.47 21.01
N HIS A 315 24.53 23.81 21.03
CA HIS A 315 25.54 24.52 21.79
C HIS A 315 25.35 23.99 23.21
N SER A 316 26.22 23.06 23.60
CA SER A 316 26.39 22.68 24.99
C SER A 316 26.44 23.98 25.78
N PRO A 317 25.55 24.20 26.76
CA PRO A 317 25.82 25.23 27.74
C PRO A 317 27.18 24.85 28.31
N THR A 318 28.17 25.71 28.16
CA THR A 318 29.44 25.64 28.86
C THR A 318 29.10 25.78 30.34
N THR A 319 28.69 24.69 30.97
CA THR A 319 28.58 24.63 32.42
C THR A 319 30.01 24.65 32.97
N PRO A 320 30.36 25.63 33.81
CA PRO A 320 31.63 25.59 34.50
C PRO A 320 31.66 24.32 35.36
N MET A 321 32.72 23.56 35.19
CA MET A 321 32.99 22.31 35.86
C MET A 321 33.19 22.57 37.36
N SER A 322 32.12 22.56 38.18
CA SER A 322 32.31 22.60 39.65
C SER A 322 31.26 21.91 40.55
N ASN A 323 30.14 21.36 40.06
CA ASN A 323 29.07 20.93 40.99
C ASN A 323 28.70 19.43 40.97
N THR A 324 29.30 18.61 40.10
CA THR A 324 28.96 17.17 40.04
C THR A 324 29.48 16.39 41.25
N ILE A 325 30.53 16.87 41.94
CA ILE A 325 31.06 16.24 43.16
C ILE A 325 30.18 16.57 44.38
N GLN A 326 29.51 17.73 44.42
CA GLN A 326 28.64 18.11 45.54
C GLN A 326 27.31 17.37 45.54
N TRP A 327 26.74 17.06 44.38
CA TRP A 327 25.49 16.27 44.30
C TRP A 327 25.70 14.83 44.78
N ARG A 328 26.81 14.19 44.39
CA ARG A 328 27.11 12.80 44.82
C ARG A 328 27.36 12.72 46.33
N ARG A 329 28.08 13.70 46.91
CA ARG A 329 28.34 13.77 48.35
C ARG A 329 27.10 14.09 49.19
N ARG A 330 26.11 14.80 48.64
CA ARG A 330 24.84 15.10 49.33
C ARG A 330 23.93 13.88 49.40
N ASN A 331 23.94 13.02 48.37
CA ASN A 331 23.13 11.82 48.36
C ASN A 331 23.75 10.69 49.20
N GLU A 332 25.08 10.56 49.22
CA GLU A 332 25.76 9.62 50.13
C GLU A 332 25.62 10.00 51.62
N ALA A 333 25.43 11.28 51.95
CA ALA A 333 25.17 11.71 53.32
C ALA A 333 23.70 11.48 53.75
N ALA A 334 22.75 11.50 52.80
CA ALA A 334 21.34 11.26 53.09
C ALA A 334 21.03 9.75 53.30
N ASP A 335 21.74 8.87 52.59
CA ASP A 335 21.56 7.42 52.73
C ASP A 335 22.14 6.87 54.06
N LEU A 336 23.12 7.56 54.68
CA LEU A 336 23.68 7.18 55.99
C LEU A 336 22.78 7.58 57.17
N ASP A 337 21.99 8.66 57.04
CA ASP A 337 21.04 9.07 58.09
C ASP A 337 19.79 8.16 58.15
N GLU A 338 19.43 7.50 57.05
CA GLU A 338 18.25 6.60 56.97
C GLU A 338 18.53 5.19 57.55
N GLU A 339 19.76 4.68 57.45
CA GLU A 339 20.16 3.41 58.10
C GLU A 339 20.30 3.55 59.62
N ASP A 340 20.77 4.70 60.12
CA ASP A 340 20.88 4.97 61.56
C ASP A 340 19.51 5.21 62.23
N GLN A 341 18.51 5.74 61.50
CA GLN A 341 17.13 5.87 62.01
C GLN A 341 16.37 4.54 62.10
N TRP A 342 16.65 3.58 61.20
CA TRP A 342 15.99 2.27 61.25
C TRP A 342 16.52 1.38 62.39
N SER A 343 17.81 1.50 62.75
CA SER A 343 18.45 0.67 63.79
C SER A 343 18.11 1.10 65.23
N MET A 344 17.68 2.35 65.47
CA MET A 344 17.34 2.88 66.79
C MET A 344 15.90 2.57 67.30
N SER A 345 15.04 1.97 66.49
CA SER A 345 13.62 1.72 66.85
C SER A 345 13.33 0.36 67.51
N LYS A 346 14.35 -0.46 67.82
CA LYS A 346 14.18 -1.78 68.46
C LYS A 346 15.10 -2.00 69.66
N ILE A 347 14.84 -1.30 70.78
CA ILE A 347 15.35 -1.69 72.10
C ILE A 347 14.22 -1.50 73.14
N PRO A 348 13.83 -2.54 73.91
CA PRO A 348 12.84 -2.41 75.00
C PRO A 348 13.41 -1.63 76.19
N SER A 349 12.60 -0.75 76.79
CA SER A 349 12.98 0.00 78.00
C SER A 349 13.16 -0.91 79.23
N PRO A 350 14.19 -0.68 80.07
CA PRO A 350 14.29 -1.30 81.39
C PRO A 350 13.40 -0.57 82.41
N ALA A 351 12.78 -1.37 83.29
CA ALA A 351 11.99 -0.92 84.42
C ALA A 351 12.83 -0.07 85.38
N LYS A 352 12.27 1.04 85.86
CA LYS A 352 12.83 1.87 86.93
C LYS A 352 12.25 1.42 88.27
N ASP A 353 13.11 0.85 89.10
CA ASP A 353 12.90 0.79 90.55
C ASP A 353 12.94 2.21 91.14
N SER A 354 11.96 2.52 91.97
CA SER A 354 11.99 3.68 92.86
C SER A 354 11.76 3.18 94.28
N SER A 355 12.79 3.36 95.12
CA SER A 355 12.76 3.10 96.54
C SER A 355 12.54 4.42 97.29
N SER A 356 11.50 4.46 98.12
CA SER A 356 11.47 5.33 99.30
C SER A 356 10.64 4.69 100.41
N SER A 357 11.37 4.09 101.35
CA SER A 357 11.28 4.32 102.80
C SER A 357 9.92 4.30 103.53
N SER A 358 9.86 3.39 104.51
CA SER A 358 9.33 3.54 105.87
C SER A 358 7.83 3.33 106.16
N GLY A 359 7.58 2.34 107.05
CA GLY A 359 6.79 2.59 108.25
C GLY A 359 5.67 1.60 108.60
N GLY A 360 5.96 0.67 109.51
CA GLY A 360 5.15 0.43 110.72
C GLY A 360 3.94 -0.52 110.67
N HIS A 361 3.99 -1.54 111.55
CA HIS A 361 2.96 -2.08 112.48
C HIS A 361 1.47 -2.01 112.05
N PHE A 362 0.66 -3.07 112.12
CA PHE A 362 0.44 -4.05 113.18
C PHE A 362 -0.24 -5.31 112.60
#